data_AF-A0A847PL44-F1
#
_entry.id   AF-A0A847PL44-F1
#
_cell.length_a   1.000
_cell.length_b   1.000
_cell.length_c   1.000
_cell.angle_alpha   90.00
_cell.angle_beta   90.00
_cell.angle_gamma   90.00
#
_symmetry.space_group_name_H-M   'P 1'
#
loop_
_entity.id
_entity.type
_entity.pdbx_description
1 polymer ?
#
loop_
_entity_poly.entity_id
_entity_poly.type
_entity_poly.pdbx_seq_one_letter_code
_entity_poly.pdbx_strand_id
1 'polypeptide(L)' 'MLPFFDCVNKVAASLTISGPTERSTEKKIPLFTSLVKEAAEKISVSPGHQPQRLNYSNK' A
#
# COMPACT_ATOMS: atom_id res chain seq x y z
N MET A 1 7.01 3.02 3.35
CA MET A 1 5.85 3.26 4.24
C MET A 1 4.67 3.59 3.36
N LEU A 2 3.54 2.90 3.52
CA LEU A 2 2.35 3.09 2.69
C LEU A 2 1.12 3.34 3.57
N PRO A 3 0.33 4.39 3.33
CA PRO A 3 -0.88 4.65 4.13
C PRO A 3 -2.00 3.67 3.77
N PHE A 4 -2.90 3.43 4.72
CA PHE A 4 -4.21 2.84 4.43
C PHE A 4 -5.31 3.72 5.04
N PHE A 5 -6.51 3.62 4.47
CA PHE A 5 -7.58 4.58 4.68
C PHE A 5 -8.76 3.97 5.42
N ASP A 6 -9.47 4.79 6.19
CA ASP A 6 -10.73 4.42 6.81
C ASP A 6 -11.93 4.59 5.85
N CYS A 7 -13.14 4.30 6.34
CA CYS A 7 -14.39 4.44 5.60
C CYS A 7 -14.74 5.88 5.19
N VAL A 8 -14.11 6.89 5.80
CA VAL A 8 -14.29 8.31 5.47
C VAL A 8 -13.14 8.85 4.62
N ASN A 9 -12.34 7.95 4.01
CA ASN A 9 -11.19 8.27 3.15
C ASN A 9 -10.08 9.07 3.85
N LYS A 10 -10.00 9.02 5.19
CA LYS A 10 -8.90 9.61 5.95
C LYS A 10 -7.81 8.58 6.16
N VAL A 11 -6.57 9.04 6.26
CA VAL A 11 -5.43 8.18 6.61
C VAL A 11 -5.67 7.66 8.03
N ALA A 12 -5.87 6.35 8.15
CA ALA A 12 -6.10 5.70 9.43
C ALA A 12 -4.77 5.32 10.10
N ALA A 13 -3.83 4.79 9.31
CA ALA A 13 -2.50 4.39 9.75
C ALA A 13 -1.60 4.11 8.53
N SER A 14 -0.38 3.64 8.79
CA SER A 14 0.59 3.26 7.76
C SER A 14 1.11 1.84 7.94
N LEU A 15 1.30 1.15 6.83
CA LEU A 15 1.94 -0.15 6.75
C LEU A 15 3.42 0.00 6.39
N THR A 16 4.26 -0.68 7.18
CA THR A 16 5.70 -0.77 6.98
C THR A 16 6.14 -2.22 7.06
N ILE A 17 7.23 -2.54 6.37
CA ILE A 17 7.93 -3.81 6.48
C ILE A 17 9.36 -3.53 6.90
N SER A 18 9.91 -4.38 7.75
CA SER A 18 11.28 -4.27 8.25
C SER A 18 11.95 -5.63 8.18
N GLY A 19 13.25 -5.63 7.88
CA GLY A 19 14.05 -6.84 7.83
C GLY A 19 15.53 -6.54 7.59
N PRO A 20 16.39 -7.57 7.55
CA PRO A 20 17.82 -7.41 7.33
C PRO A 20 18.12 -6.73 6.00
N THR A 21 19.03 -5.74 6.01
CA THR A 21 19.43 -4.99 4.81
C THR A 21 20.05 -5.92 3.76
N GLU A 22 20.79 -6.95 4.19
CA GLU A 22 21.44 -7.95 3.35
C GLU A 22 20.44 -8.75 2.51
N ARG A 23 19.17 -8.83 2.96
CA ARG A 23 18.08 -9.52 2.25
C ARG A 23 17.25 -8.59 1.37
N SER A 24 17.40 -7.27 1.53
CA SER A 24 16.68 -6.22 0.80
C SER A 24 17.47 -5.77 -0.43
N THR A 25 17.55 -6.65 -1.43
CA THR A 25 18.28 -6.37 -2.67
C THR A 25 17.47 -5.46 -3.60
N GLU A 26 18.15 -4.71 -4.49
CA GLU A 26 17.50 -3.84 -5.49
C GLU A 26 16.46 -4.56 -6.35
N LYS A 27 16.67 -5.86 -6.62
CA LYS A 27 15.69 -6.69 -7.36
C LYS A 27 14.44 -7.02 -6.54
N LYS A 28 14.55 -7.11 -5.22
CA LYS A 28 13.44 -7.47 -4.32
C LYS A 28 12.67 -6.25 -3.82
N ILE A 29 13.29 -5.07 -3.77
CA ILE A 29 12.63 -3.83 -3.33
C ILE A 29 11.33 -3.56 -4.13
N PRO A 30 11.29 -3.66 -5.48
CA PRO A 30 10.06 -3.48 -6.24
C PRO A 30 8.99 -4.53 -5.90
N LEU A 31 9.39 -5.80 -5.72
CA LEU A 31 8.49 -6.88 -5.33
C LEU A 31 7.85 -6.60 -3.97
N PHE A 32 8.65 -6.26 -2.96
CA PHE A 32 8.16 -5.92 -1.64
C PHE A 32 7.25 -4.70 -1.65
N THR A 33 7.63 -3.67 -2.41
CA THR A 33 6.81 -2.46 -2.56
C THR A 33 5.44 -2.77 -3.16
N SER A 34 5.39 -3.64 -4.19
CA SER A 34 4.15 -4.10 -4.80
C SER A 34 3.26 -4.85 -3.81
N LEU A 35 3.84 -5.78 -3.04
CA LEU A 35 3.10 -6.58 -2.06
C LEU A 35 2.54 -5.73 -0.91
N VAL A 36 3.32 -4.78 -0.39
CA VAL A 36 2.87 -3.87 0.68
C VAL A 36 1.78 -2.93 0.18
N LYS A 37 1.84 -2.50 -1.09
CA LYS A 37 0.79 -1.71 -1.72
C LYS A 37 -0.52 -2.49 -1.80
N GLU A 38 -0.47 -3.71 -2.32
CA GLU A 38 -1.64 -4.60 -2.40
C GLU A 38 -2.23 -4.87 -1.00
N ALA A 39 -1.38 -5.08 0.00
CA ALA A 39 -1.82 -5.27 1.38
C ALA A 39 -2.51 -4.02 1.95
N ALA A 40 -1.94 -2.82 1.75
CA ALA A 40 -2.54 -1.57 2.20
C ALA A 40 -3.90 -1.29 1.52
N GLU A 41 -4.02 -1.60 0.23
CA GLU A 41 -5.28 -1.49 -0.51
C GLU A 41 -6.34 -2.45 0.06
N LYS A 42 -6.00 -3.72 0.26
CA LYS A 42 -6.91 -4.73 0.86
C LYS A 42 -7.34 -4.35 2.27
N ILE A 43 -6.42 -3.86 3.10
CA ILE A 43 -6.73 -3.40 4.45
C ILE A 43 -7.68 -2.21 4.41
N SER A 44 -7.52 -1.30 3.45
CA SER A 44 -8.44 -0.15 3.29
C SER A 44 -9.85 -0.61 2.94
N VAL A 45 -10.03 -1.66 2.14
CA VAL A 45 -11.38 -2.17 1.76
C VAL A 45 -12.16 -2.70 2.96
N SER A 46 -11.51 -3.32 3.94
CA SER A 46 -12.17 -3.93 5.11
C SER A 46 -13.02 -2.97 5.96
N PRO A 47 -12.59 -1.74 6.28
CA PRO A 47 -13.43 -0.76 6.97
C PRO A 47 -14.51 -0.14 6.08
N GLY A 48 -14.56 -0.44 4.77
CA GLY A 48 -15.53 0.15 3.84
C GLY A 48 -14.96 1.30 3.00
N HIS A 49 -13.62 1.45 2.91
CA HIS A 49 -13.03 2.32 1.89
C HIS A 49 -13.41 1.76 0.51
N GLN A 50 -14.10 2.57 -0.29
CA GLN A 50 -14.22 2.30 -1.72
C GLN A 50 -12.99 2.90 -2.38
N PRO A 51 -12.03 2.10 -2.87
CA PRO A 51 -10.93 2.63 -3.63
C PRO A 51 -11.53 3.36 -4.83
N GLN A 52 -11.42 4.69 -4.84
CA GLN A 52 -11.70 5.43 -6.06
C GLN A 52 -10.76 4.83 -7.10
N ARG A 53 -11.32 4.18 -8.12
CA ARG A 53 -10.56 3.89 -9.34
C ARG A 53 -10.12 5.24 -9.88
N LEU A 54 -8.93 5.68 -9.46
CA LEU A 54 -8.21 6.74 -10.14
C LEU A 54 -7.90 6.16 -11.52
N ASN A 55 -8.80 6.44 -12.46
CA ASN A 55 -8.51 6.36 -13.88
C ASN A 55 -7.37 7.36 -14.10
N TYR A 56 -6.14 6.89 -13.97
CA TYR A 56 -4.99 7.58 -14.52
C TYR A 56 -5.15 7.52 -16.05
N SER A 57 -5.98 8.42 -16.57
CA SER A 57 -5.97 8.78 -17.98
C SER A 57 -4.63 9.45 -18.22
N ASN A 58 -3.68 8.70 -18.79
CA ASN A 58 -2.48 9.27 -19.36
C ASN A 58 -2.89 10.39 -20.32
N LYS A 59 -2.53 11.64 -19.98
CA LYS A 59 -2.42 12.76 -20.89
C LYS A 59 -0.96 13.13 -20.99
#